data_AF-A0A653D1W7-F1
#
_entry.id   AF-A0A653D1W7-F1
#
_cell.length_a   1.000
_cell.length_b   1.000
_cell.length_c   1.000
_cell.angle_alpha   90.00
_cell.angle_beta   90.00
_cell.angle_gamma   90.00
#
_symmetry.space_group_name_H-M   'P 1'
#
loop_
_entity.id
_entity.type
_entity.pdbx_description
1 polymer ?
#
loop_
_entity_poly.entity_id
_entity_poly.type
_entity_poly.pdbx_seq_one_letter_code
_entity_poly.pdbx_strand_id
1 'polypeptide(L)'
;MLFFRDYFAPVLNNGCVKVLVILIFGLYLLGAGYGITQIEEGLERRKVAKNDSYAIEFFDREDDYYREFPYRVQVIISGEYDYSDPMIQNQVENLTQTFENTSYISNTLYTESWLRSFIQYAERNQDYLNISIANKKDFVKTLKELWLAPSSAFSLDVKFDDTGENIIAMRFLIQAVNISGTEHEKEMVRALRKICKESPLNCTVFHPYFVFFDQFELVRPLSIQNMIIGASIMMLVSFIFIPNILCSFWVALSIISIEAGVVGYMALWGVNLDSISMINLIMCIGFSVDYTAHICYAYMSSKAKTPDEKVKESLYALGLPIFQGSVSTILGMIALLLANNYIFAVFFKMVFLVVFCGAMHGMFLLPVLLSLFGPGSCTRPEIEDDVKLSSIEKSLPHPYCIPHPQFTLNGSTLGGAKGGNLATIERYTKKPYKLFPEAEKDLGLGTSEENSSESSIQSHKKQSGTFDDAALEKRYRDAWRRNSEHAVAYRSPQVLDIFGHEAESEYYRYKQSKDVVDGPRGRMYDSPSRSRYEAAHRRYSPPEARYTSTPNGAYTGNNGHLFRSNSYHNVHPRFYRESKFP
;
A
#
# COMPACT_ATOMS: atom_id res chain seq x y z
N MET A 1 24.89 24.00 16.94
CA MET A 1 24.84 24.34 18.38
C MET A 1 24.65 25.84 18.61
N LEU A 2 25.70 26.69 18.55
CA LEU A 2 25.64 28.11 18.98
C LEU A 2 24.48 28.94 18.38
N PHE A 3 24.20 28.81 17.07
CA PHE A 3 23.06 29.50 16.43
C PHE A 3 21.72 29.31 17.17
N PHE A 4 21.43 28.08 17.59
CA PHE A 4 20.17 27.76 18.28
C PHE A 4 20.08 28.43 19.65
N ARG A 5 21.21 28.60 20.32
CA ARG A 5 21.31 29.22 21.65
C ARG A 5 21.31 30.74 21.62
N ASP A 6 22.04 31.32 20.66
CA ASP A 6 22.43 32.73 20.68
C ASP A 6 21.57 33.60 19.76
N TYR A 7 20.89 33.01 18.78
CA TYR A 7 19.97 33.72 17.87
C TYR A 7 18.55 33.15 17.91
N PHE A 8 18.38 31.84 17.78
CA PHE A 8 17.05 31.22 17.67
C PHE A 8 16.26 31.26 19.00
N ALA A 9 16.82 30.77 20.11
CA ALA A 9 16.14 30.77 21.39
C ALA A 9 15.79 32.18 21.93
N PRO A 10 16.65 33.22 21.82
CA PRO A 10 16.27 34.58 22.21
C PRO A 10 15.12 35.17 21.38
N VAL A 11 15.06 34.85 20.08
CA VAL A 11 13.92 35.23 19.22
C VAL A 11 12.65 34.50 19.64
N LEU A 12 12.72 33.18 19.90
CA LEU A 12 11.58 32.38 20.34
C LEU A 12 11.07 32.76 21.74
N ASN A 13 11.96 33.23 22.62
CA ASN A 13 11.63 33.67 23.97
C ASN A 13 10.91 35.04 24.00
N ASN A 14 10.92 35.82 22.91
CA ASN A 14 10.20 37.09 22.81
C ASN A 14 8.68 36.86 22.86
N GLY A 15 7.97 37.53 23.78
CA GLY A 15 6.52 37.37 23.96
C GLY A 15 5.68 37.61 22.70
N CYS A 16 6.08 38.52 21.82
CA CYS A 16 5.38 38.73 20.54
C CYS A 16 5.53 37.51 19.60
N VAL A 17 6.71 36.89 19.59
CA VAL A 17 6.98 35.68 18.79
C VAL A 17 6.26 34.47 19.39
N LYS A 18 6.20 34.33 20.73
CA LYS A 18 5.40 33.29 21.40
C LYS A 18 3.93 33.32 20.97
N VAL A 19 3.31 34.51 20.93
CA VAL A 19 1.91 34.68 20.45
C VAL A 19 1.79 34.34 18.96
N LEU A 20 2.73 34.81 18.12
CA LEU A 20 2.73 34.50 16.69
C LEU A 20 2.84 33.00 16.42
N VAL A 21 3.70 32.27 17.14
CA VAL A 21 3.83 30.81 17.03
C VAL A 21 2.51 30.13 17.38
N ILE A 22 1.88 30.48 18.52
CA ILE A 22 0.60 29.89 18.92
C ILE A 22 -0.50 30.16 17.87
N LEU A 23 -0.55 31.36 17.29
CA LEU A 23 -1.49 31.69 16.20
C LEU A 23 -1.24 30.86 14.94
N ILE A 24 0.02 30.66 14.54
CA ILE A 24 0.39 29.82 13.38
C ILE A 24 -0.03 28.36 13.61
N PHE A 25 0.24 27.81 14.81
CA PHE A 25 -0.18 26.44 15.14
C PHE A 25 -1.72 26.30 15.29
N GLY A 26 -2.42 27.36 15.72
CA GLY A 26 -3.88 27.41 15.67
C GLY A 26 -4.43 27.38 14.24
N LEU A 27 -3.85 28.15 13.32
CA LEU A 27 -4.21 28.11 11.90
C LEU A 27 -3.87 26.76 11.25
N TYR A 28 -2.76 26.13 11.64
CA TYR A 28 -2.40 24.76 11.25
C TYR A 28 -3.45 23.74 11.70
N LEU A 29 -3.91 23.80 12.95
CA LEU A 29 -4.97 22.91 13.46
C LEU A 29 -6.32 23.15 12.76
N LEU A 30 -6.65 24.39 12.40
CA LEU A 30 -7.85 24.69 11.60
C LEU A 30 -7.74 24.13 10.17
N GLY A 31 -6.56 24.26 9.55
CA GLY A 31 -6.28 23.66 8.24
C GLY A 31 -6.33 22.13 8.27
N ALA A 32 -5.76 21.52 9.30
CA ALA A 32 -5.83 20.09 9.54
C ALA A 32 -7.28 19.61 9.75
N GLY A 33 -8.05 20.30 10.59
CA GLY A 33 -9.47 20.01 10.83
C GLY A 33 -10.32 20.09 9.55
N TYR A 34 -10.09 21.10 8.71
CA TYR A 34 -10.70 21.17 7.39
C TYR A 34 -10.28 19.99 6.50
N GLY A 35 -8.99 19.66 6.45
CA GLY A 35 -8.48 18.52 5.68
C GLY A 35 -9.08 17.17 6.08
N ILE A 36 -9.28 16.93 7.38
CA ILE A 36 -9.93 15.71 7.89
C ILE A 36 -11.37 15.54 7.34
N THR A 37 -12.07 16.64 7.05
CA THR A 37 -13.42 16.57 6.43
C THR A 37 -13.41 16.24 4.93
N GLN A 38 -12.26 16.35 4.26
CA GLN A 38 -12.07 16.14 2.82
C GLN A 38 -11.35 14.82 2.51
N ILE A 39 -11.37 13.86 3.44
CA ILE A 39 -10.67 12.58 3.30
C ILE A 39 -11.46 11.62 2.39
N GLU A 40 -10.89 11.28 1.24
CA GLU A 40 -11.45 10.29 0.30
C GLU A 40 -10.98 8.87 0.65
N GLU A 41 -11.86 7.87 0.56
CA GLU A 41 -11.56 6.46 0.90
C GLU A 41 -11.17 5.64 -0.34
N GLY A 42 -10.14 4.79 -0.19
CA GLY A 42 -9.86 3.69 -1.09
C GLY A 42 -8.79 3.93 -2.16
N LEU A 43 -8.35 2.82 -2.77
CA LEU A 43 -7.21 2.72 -3.69
C LEU A 43 -7.69 2.30 -5.08
N GLU A 44 -7.65 3.22 -6.04
CA GLU A 44 -7.93 2.89 -7.44
C GLU A 44 -6.91 1.86 -7.97
N ARG A 45 -7.37 0.90 -8.77
CA ARG A 45 -6.52 -0.16 -9.34
C ARG A 45 -5.35 0.39 -10.16
N ARG A 46 -5.57 1.49 -10.89
CA ARG A 46 -4.55 2.24 -11.64
C ARG A 46 -3.40 2.78 -10.76
N LYS A 47 -3.67 3.16 -9.50
CA LYS A 47 -2.69 3.69 -8.54
C LYS A 47 -1.72 2.62 -8.01
N VAL A 48 -1.95 1.34 -8.29
CA VAL A 48 -1.04 0.22 -7.95
C VAL A 48 -0.01 -0.02 -9.05
N ALA A 49 -0.34 0.30 -10.30
CA ALA A 49 0.56 0.15 -11.43
C ALA A 49 1.68 1.21 -11.41
N LYS A 50 2.83 0.88 -12.02
CA LYS A 50 3.87 1.88 -12.31
C LYS A 50 3.32 2.91 -13.31
N ASN A 51 3.66 4.19 -13.14
CA ASN A 51 3.17 5.31 -13.94
C ASN A 51 3.39 5.14 -15.47
N ASP A 52 4.40 4.37 -15.89
CA ASP A 52 4.72 4.11 -17.31
C ASP A 52 4.12 2.78 -17.84
N SER A 53 3.20 2.15 -17.10
CA SER A 53 2.65 0.83 -17.43
C SER A 53 1.41 0.92 -18.32
N TYR A 54 1.34 0.07 -19.34
CA TYR A 54 0.13 -0.14 -20.16
C TYR A 54 -1.11 -0.50 -19.32
N ALA A 55 -0.92 -1.04 -18.11
CA ALA A 55 -2.00 -1.38 -17.19
C ALA A 55 -2.82 -0.14 -16.78
N ILE A 56 -2.22 1.05 -16.70
CA ILE A 56 -2.96 2.28 -16.41
C ILE A 56 -3.89 2.61 -17.56
N GLU A 57 -3.38 2.59 -18.80
CA GLU A 57 -4.18 2.84 -20.01
C GLU A 57 -5.28 1.78 -20.23
N PHE A 58 -5.05 0.54 -19.79
CA PHE A 58 -6.06 -0.51 -19.73
C PHE A 58 -7.15 -0.21 -18.70
N PHE A 59 -6.80 0.10 -17.45
CA PHE A 59 -7.79 0.40 -16.41
C PHE A 59 -8.57 1.69 -16.69
N ASP A 60 -7.92 2.72 -17.24
CA ASP A 60 -8.58 3.98 -17.62
C ASP A 60 -9.64 3.70 -18.70
N ARG A 61 -9.34 2.85 -19.71
CA ARG A 61 -10.33 2.41 -20.70
C ARG A 61 -11.41 1.48 -20.14
N GLU A 62 -11.08 0.60 -19.20
CA GLU A 62 -12.07 -0.27 -18.56
C GLU A 62 -13.09 0.56 -17.77
N ASP A 63 -12.60 1.53 -16.99
CA ASP A 63 -13.42 2.44 -16.19
C ASP A 63 -14.22 3.44 -17.07
N ASP A 64 -13.70 3.88 -18.22
CA ASP A 64 -14.39 4.78 -19.17
C ASP A 64 -15.48 4.08 -20.01
N TYR A 65 -15.22 2.86 -20.51
CA TYR A 65 -16.08 2.21 -21.51
C TYR A 65 -16.86 0.99 -21.02
N TYR A 66 -16.41 0.30 -19.95
CA TYR A 66 -16.96 -1.00 -19.53
C TYR A 66 -17.59 -1.00 -18.13
N ARG A 67 -17.83 0.19 -17.56
CA ARG A 67 -18.35 0.38 -16.19
C ARG A 67 -19.87 0.25 -16.02
N GLU A 68 -20.62 0.04 -17.11
CA GLU A 68 -22.07 -0.17 -17.04
C GLU A 68 -22.42 -1.50 -16.33
N PHE A 69 -21.67 -2.57 -16.60
CA PHE A 69 -21.91 -3.92 -16.06
C PHE A 69 -20.64 -4.52 -15.41
N PRO A 70 -20.12 -3.95 -14.31
CA PRO A 70 -18.73 -4.15 -13.90
C PRO A 70 -18.44 -5.50 -13.23
N TYR A 71 -19.41 -6.11 -12.52
CA TYR A 71 -19.17 -7.33 -11.71
C TYR A 71 -20.25 -8.39 -11.89
N ARG A 72 -19.84 -9.62 -12.22
CA ARG A 72 -20.73 -10.76 -12.39
C ARG A 72 -20.69 -11.63 -11.13
N VAL A 73 -21.50 -11.26 -10.14
CA VAL A 73 -21.48 -11.83 -8.79
C VAL A 73 -22.10 -13.22 -8.80
N GLN A 74 -21.48 -14.12 -8.05
CA GLN A 74 -21.91 -15.50 -7.86
C GLN A 74 -22.71 -15.60 -6.55
N VAL A 75 -23.98 -15.99 -6.63
CA VAL A 75 -24.76 -16.35 -5.44
C VAL A 75 -24.68 -17.87 -5.28
N ILE A 76 -24.13 -18.33 -4.16
CA ILE A 76 -23.89 -19.75 -3.87
C ILE A 76 -24.81 -20.15 -2.71
N ILE A 77 -25.64 -21.17 -2.93
CA ILE A 77 -26.47 -21.81 -1.90
C ILE A 77 -25.78 -23.13 -1.54
N SER A 78 -25.41 -23.31 -0.28
CA SER A 78 -24.67 -24.47 0.22
C SER A 78 -25.49 -25.22 1.27
N GLY A 79 -25.77 -26.49 1.01
CA GLY A 79 -26.60 -27.32 1.86
C GLY A 79 -27.37 -28.36 1.05
N GLU A 80 -27.63 -29.49 1.68
CA GLU A 80 -28.45 -30.56 1.10
C GLU A 80 -29.93 -30.18 1.16
N TYR A 81 -30.38 -29.46 0.12
CA TYR A 81 -31.78 -29.10 -0.08
C TYR A 81 -32.45 -30.03 -1.09
N ASP A 82 -33.74 -30.32 -0.89
CA ASP A 82 -34.53 -31.03 -1.88
C ASP A 82 -35.16 -30.04 -2.86
N TYR A 83 -34.49 -29.84 -4.00
CA TYR A 83 -34.96 -28.94 -5.06
C TYR A 83 -36.20 -29.47 -5.81
N SER A 84 -36.69 -30.69 -5.52
CA SER A 84 -38.00 -31.14 -6.00
C SER A 84 -39.17 -30.59 -5.18
N ASP A 85 -38.93 -30.10 -3.96
CA ASP A 85 -39.95 -29.47 -3.12
C ASP A 85 -40.30 -28.05 -3.65
N PRO A 86 -41.57 -27.77 -4.00
CA PRO A 86 -42.02 -26.43 -4.38
C PRO A 86 -41.73 -25.36 -3.33
N MET A 87 -41.65 -25.70 -2.03
CA MET A 87 -41.27 -24.75 -0.99
C MET A 87 -39.84 -24.24 -1.18
N ILE A 88 -38.89 -25.15 -1.45
CA ILE A 88 -37.49 -24.79 -1.70
C ILE A 88 -37.36 -24.01 -3.01
N GLN A 89 -38.06 -24.43 -4.07
CA GLN A 89 -38.08 -23.70 -5.35
C GLN A 89 -38.55 -22.25 -5.17
N ASN A 90 -39.65 -22.04 -4.43
CA ASN A 90 -40.15 -20.70 -4.11
C ASN A 90 -39.19 -19.89 -3.22
N GLN A 91 -38.47 -20.52 -2.28
CA GLN A 91 -37.45 -19.84 -1.47
C GLN A 91 -36.26 -19.37 -2.31
N VAL A 92 -35.79 -20.20 -3.26
CA VAL A 92 -34.70 -19.83 -4.18
C VAL A 92 -35.16 -18.71 -5.11
N GLU A 93 -36.35 -18.81 -5.68
CA GLU A 93 -36.90 -17.78 -6.58
C GLU A 93 -37.13 -16.45 -5.84
N ASN A 94 -37.67 -16.46 -4.63
CA ASN A 94 -37.82 -15.26 -3.79
C ASN A 94 -36.45 -14.63 -3.43
N LEU A 95 -35.44 -15.46 -3.13
CA LEU A 95 -34.07 -14.98 -2.91
C LEU A 95 -33.51 -14.31 -4.19
N THR A 96 -33.69 -14.94 -5.34
CA THR A 96 -33.28 -14.38 -6.65
C THR A 96 -33.97 -13.05 -6.93
N GLN A 97 -35.29 -12.97 -6.76
CA GLN A 97 -36.06 -11.73 -6.91
C GLN A 97 -35.64 -10.64 -5.90
N THR A 98 -35.26 -11.03 -4.68
CA THR A 98 -34.77 -10.07 -3.67
C THR A 98 -33.45 -9.42 -4.11
N PHE A 99 -32.56 -10.15 -4.80
CA PHE A 99 -31.37 -9.57 -5.42
C PHE A 99 -31.72 -8.68 -6.62
N GLU A 100 -32.60 -9.15 -7.52
CA GLU A 100 -33.05 -8.43 -8.72
C GLU A 100 -33.77 -7.11 -8.38
N ASN A 101 -34.39 -7.01 -7.20
CA ASN A 101 -35.04 -5.79 -6.70
C ASN A 101 -34.06 -4.77 -6.07
N THR A 102 -32.75 -5.05 -6.01
CA THR A 102 -31.76 -4.07 -5.51
C THR A 102 -31.30 -3.10 -6.60
N SER A 103 -31.01 -1.86 -6.22
CA SER A 103 -30.46 -0.84 -7.13
C SER A 103 -29.06 -1.14 -7.67
N TYR A 104 -28.37 -2.16 -7.14
CA TYR A 104 -27.01 -2.54 -7.52
C TYR A 104 -26.96 -3.67 -8.55
N ILE A 105 -28.06 -4.38 -8.75
CA ILE A 105 -28.18 -5.54 -9.65
C ILE A 105 -29.06 -5.16 -10.84
N SER A 106 -28.72 -5.70 -12.00
CA SER A 106 -29.47 -5.47 -13.23
C SER A 106 -30.81 -6.24 -13.26
N ASN A 107 -31.62 -5.96 -14.27
CA ASN A 107 -32.90 -6.62 -14.50
C ASN A 107 -32.75 -8.15 -14.64
N THR A 108 -33.86 -8.85 -14.42
CA THR A 108 -34.02 -10.31 -14.52
C THR A 108 -33.42 -10.97 -15.77
N LEU A 109 -33.29 -10.22 -16.88
CA LEU A 109 -32.67 -10.64 -18.13
C LEU A 109 -31.17 -10.99 -18.01
N TYR A 110 -30.47 -10.42 -17.03
CA TYR A 110 -29.04 -10.67 -16.79
C TYR A 110 -28.79 -11.63 -15.62
N THR A 111 -29.85 -12.15 -15.00
CA THR A 111 -29.76 -13.18 -13.96
C THR A 111 -29.77 -14.57 -14.60
N GLU A 112 -28.67 -15.28 -14.45
CA GLU A 112 -28.55 -16.66 -14.93
C GLU A 112 -28.79 -17.64 -13.77
N SER A 113 -30.03 -18.11 -13.67
CA SER A 113 -30.47 -19.16 -12.73
C SER A 113 -30.78 -20.44 -13.48
N TRP A 114 -29.98 -21.49 -13.24
CA TRP A 114 -30.20 -22.81 -13.82
C TRP A 114 -31.55 -23.39 -13.38
N LEU A 115 -31.98 -23.15 -12.14
CA LEU A 115 -33.23 -23.68 -11.59
C LEU A 115 -34.45 -23.08 -12.30
N ARG A 116 -34.45 -21.75 -12.49
CA ARG A 116 -35.50 -21.02 -13.23
C ARG A 116 -35.58 -21.53 -14.69
N SER A 117 -34.44 -21.77 -15.34
CA SER A 117 -34.39 -22.30 -16.70
C SER A 117 -34.76 -23.79 -16.80
N PHE A 118 -34.38 -24.61 -15.82
CA PHE A 118 -34.70 -26.04 -15.76
C PHE A 118 -36.19 -26.29 -15.53
N ILE A 119 -36.83 -25.55 -14.61
CA ILE A 119 -38.27 -25.64 -14.36
C ILE A 119 -39.05 -25.28 -15.64
N GLN A 120 -38.72 -24.15 -16.28
CA GLN A 120 -39.33 -23.75 -17.56
C GLN A 120 -39.12 -24.79 -18.67
N TYR A 121 -37.96 -25.45 -18.71
CA TYR A 121 -37.70 -26.55 -19.64
C TYR A 121 -38.58 -27.78 -19.32
N ALA A 122 -38.68 -28.17 -18.05
CA ALA A 122 -39.45 -29.33 -17.62
C ALA A 122 -40.95 -29.12 -17.87
N GLU A 123 -41.52 -27.99 -17.46
CA GLU A 123 -42.92 -27.61 -17.73
C GLU A 123 -43.24 -27.63 -19.23
N ARG A 124 -42.38 -27.01 -20.06
CA ARG A 124 -42.59 -26.91 -21.51
C ARG A 124 -42.54 -28.26 -22.24
N ASN A 125 -41.81 -29.23 -21.71
CA ASN A 125 -41.61 -30.55 -22.34
C ASN A 125 -42.32 -31.70 -21.60
N GLN A 126 -43.08 -31.41 -20.55
CA GLN A 126 -43.75 -32.40 -19.71
C GLN A 126 -44.60 -33.38 -20.53
N ASP A 127 -45.44 -32.85 -21.43
CA ASP A 127 -46.33 -33.64 -22.29
C ASP A 127 -45.60 -34.47 -23.35
N TYR A 128 -44.43 -34.00 -23.82
CA TYR A 128 -43.69 -34.63 -24.92
C TYR A 128 -42.70 -35.71 -24.45
N LEU A 129 -42.11 -35.51 -23.27
CA LEU A 129 -41.05 -36.36 -22.73
C LEU A 129 -41.50 -37.19 -21.53
N ASN A 130 -42.76 -37.04 -21.09
CA ASN A 130 -43.35 -37.71 -19.92
C ASN A 130 -42.48 -37.54 -18.64
N ILE A 131 -42.01 -36.31 -18.43
CA ILE A 131 -41.12 -35.94 -17.33
C ILE A 131 -41.97 -35.73 -16.06
N SER A 132 -41.52 -36.32 -14.95
CA SER A 132 -41.99 -35.97 -13.61
C SER A 132 -40.85 -35.33 -12.82
N ILE A 133 -41.12 -34.17 -12.23
CA ILE A 133 -40.20 -33.45 -11.32
C ILE A 133 -40.67 -33.49 -9.85
N ALA A 134 -41.78 -34.19 -9.57
CA ALA A 134 -42.40 -34.25 -8.24
C ALA A 134 -41.63 -35.10 -7.20
N ASN A 135 -40.76 -36.00 -7.66
CA ASN A 135 -39.90 -36.81 -6.78
C ASN A 135 -38.44 -36.39 -6.93
N LYS A 136 -37.71 -36.31 -5.81
CA LYS A 136 -36.26 -36.03 -5.79
C LYS A 136 -35.44 -36.85 -6.78
N LYS A 137 -35.70 -38.16 -6.89
CA LYS A 137 -34.96 -39.05 -7.80
C LYS A 137 -35.25 -38.74 -9.28
N ASP A 138 -36.51 -38.48 -9.62
CA ASP A 138 -36.92 -38.16 -10.99
C ASP A 138 -36.43 -36.75 -11.39
N PHE A 139 -36.44 -35.80 -10.46
CA PHE A 139 -35.85 -34.47 -10.59
C PHE A 139 -34.35 -34.56 -10.91
N VAL A 140 -33.57 -35.23 -10.06
CA VAL A 140 -32.10 -35.33 -10.22
C VAL A 140 -31.74 -36.12 -11.48
N LYS A 141 -32.50 -37.17 -11.81
CA LYS A 141 -32.33 -37.92 -13.06
C LYS A 141 -32.57 -37.04 -14.28
N THR A 142 -33.71 -36.33 -14.32
CA THR A 142 -34.07 -35.45 -15.45
C THR A 142 -33.06 -34.32 -15.61
N LEU A 143 -32.66 -33.69 -14.50
CA LEU A 143 -31.65 -32.64 -14.49
C LEU A 143 -30.33 -33.14 -15.09
N LYS A 144 -29.84 -34.32 -14.68
CA LYS A 144 -28.57 -34.87 -15.17
C LYS A 144 -28.63 -35.38 -16.61
N GLU A 145 -29.59 -36.25 -16.91
CA GLU A 145 -29.62 -37.02 -18.15
C GLU A 145 -30.20 -36.23 -19.32
N LEU A 146 -31.19 -35.35 -19.09
CA LEU A 146 -31.89 -34.63 -20.15
C LEU A 146 -31.45 -33.17 -20.31
N TRP A 147 -31.06 -32.50 -19.21
CA TRP A 147 -30.81 -31.05 -19.24
C TRP A 147 -29.34 -30.65 -19.11
N LEU A 148 -28.57 -31.31 -18.24
CA LEU A 148 -27.14 -30.98 -18.05
C LEU A 148 -26.22 -31.60 -19.09
N ALA A 149 -26.59 -32.76 -19.65
CA ALA A 149 -25.82 -33.53 -20.64
C ALA A 149 -26.18 -33.18 -22.10
N PRO A 150 -25.26 -33.34 -23.08
CA PRO A 150 -23.85 -33.70 -22.92
C PRO A 150 -22.96 -32.51 -22.52
N SER A 151 -23.40 -31.27 -22.75
CA SER A 151 -22.70 -30.06 -22.35
C SER A 151 -23.67 -28.87 -22.22
N SER A 152 -24.14 -28.61 -21.00
CA SER A 152 -24.89 -27.39 -20.66
C SER A 152 -23.95 -26.30 -20.10
N ALA A 153 -24.31 -25.03 -20.30
CA ALA A 153 -23.63 -23.90 -19.67
C ALA A 153 -23.63 -24.00 -18.13
N PHE A 154 -24.70 -24.58 -17.58
CA PHE A 154 -24.95 -24.71 -16.14
C PHE A 154 -24.32 -25.96 -15.49
N SER A 155 -23.56 -26.76 -16.25
CA SER A 155 -22.89 -27.98 -15.74
C SER A 155 -21.91 -27.73 -14.59
N LEU A 156 -21.41 -26.50 -14.44
CA LEU A 156 -20.54 -26.07 -13.34
C LEU A 156 -21.30 -25.36 -12.20
N ASP A 157 -22.60 -25.12 -12.35
CA ASP A 157 -23.44 -24.39 -11.38
C ASP A 157 -24.20 -25.32 -10.42
N VAL A 158 -24.17 -26.64 -10.66
CA VAL A 158 -24.80 -27.65 -9.80
C VAL A 158 -23.75 -28.66 -9.33
N LYS A 159 -23.47 -28.68 -8.02
CA LYS A 159 -22.54 -29.65 -7.41
C LYS A 159 -23.33 -30.78 -6.75
N PHE A 160 -23.21 -31.97 -7.34
CA PHE A 160 -23.73 -33.20 -6.76
C PHE A 160 -22.74 -33.84 -5.77
N ASP A 161 -23.32 -34.63 -4.87
CA ASP A 161 -22.64 -35.58 -3.99
C ASP A 161 -21.93 -36.71 -4.77
N ASP A 162 -21.02 -37.42 -4.11
CA ASP A 162 -20.27 -38.57 -4.65
C ASP A 162 -21.20 -39.72 -5.07
N THR A 163 -22.33 -39.90 -4.38
CA THR A 163 -23.40 -40.83 -4.81
C THR A 163 -24.14 -40.36 -6.06
N GLY A 164 -24.10 -39.07 -6.34
CA GLY A 164 -24.87 -38.42 -7.39
C GLY A 164 -26.38 -38.29 -7.13
N GLU A 165 -26.91 -38.71 -5.97
CA GLU A 165 -28.35 -38.59 -5.68
C GLU A 165 -28.76 -37.24 -5.06
N ASN A 166 -27.81 -36.52 -4.46
CA ASN A 166 -28.04 -35.25 -3.76
C ASN A 166 -27.32 -34.08 -4.42
N ILE A 167 -27.90 -32.87 -4.31
CA ILE A 167 -27.25 -31.59 -4.66
C ILE A 167 -26.72 -31.00 -3.35
N ILE A 168 -25.40 -30.86 -3.24
CA ILE A 168 -24.71 -30.31 -2.05
C ILE A 168 -24.64 -28.79 -2.11
N ALA A 169 -24.45 -28.25 -3.31
CA ALA A 169 -24.39 -26.81 -3.52
C ALA A 169 -24.89 -26.46 -4.93
N MET A 170 -25.46 -25.27 -5.05
CA MET A 170 -25.77 -24.66 -6.33
C MET A 170 -25.28 -23.22 -6.40
N ARG A 171 -25.12 -22.72 -7.62
CA ARG A 171 -24.81 -21.33 -7.92
C ARG A 171 -25.82 -20.74 -8.89
N PHE A 172 -26.09 -19.45 -8.78
CA PHE A 172 -26.65 -18.64 -9.87
C PHE A 172 -25.84 -17.34 -9.99
N LEU A 173 -25.92 -16.70 -11.16
CA LEU A 173 -25.13 -15.50 -11.45
C LEU A 173 -26.05 -14.29 -11.53
N ILE A 174 -25.66 -13.21 -10.87
CA ILE A 174 -26.33 -11.90 -10.92
C ILE A 174 -25.34 -10.86 -11.44
N GLN A 175 -25.83 -9.95 -12.28
CA GLN A 175 -25.01 -8.92 -12.91
C GLN A 175 -25.15 -7.60 -12.16
N ALA A 176 -24.06 -7.09 -11.59
CA ALA A 176 -24.03 -5.74 -11.03
C ALA A 176 -24.13 -4.69 -12.13
N VAL A 177 -24.76 -3.56 -11.83
CA VAL A 177 -25.00 -2.45 -12.78
C VAL A 177 -24.62 -1.10 -12.17
N ASN A 178 -24.02 -0.22 -12.98
CA ASN A 178 -23.71 1.17 -12.65
C ASN A 178 -22.94 1.38 -11.32
N ILE A 179 -22.01 0.48 -11.00
CA ILE A 179 -21.17 0.60 -9.79
C ILE A 179 -19.92 1.42 -10.13
N SER A 180 -19.78 2.58 -9.50
CA SER A 180 -18.62 3.46 -9.67
C SER A 180 -18.11 3.98 -8.33
N GLY A 181 -16.79 3.97 -8.15
CA GLY A 181 -16.15 4.35 -6.90
C GLY A 181 -16.20 3.28 -5.79
N THR A 182 -15.23 3.38 -4.91
CA THR A 182 -14.96 2.48 -3.78
C THR A 182 -16.09 2.44 -2.75
N GLU A 183 -16.80 3.55 -2.56
CA GLU A 183 -17.96 3.61 -1.66
C GLU A 183 -19.13 2.75 -2.17
N HIS A 184 -19.51 2.85 -3.44
CA HIS A 184 -20.59 2.03 -3.99
C HIS A 184 -20.20 0.55 -4.15
N GLU A 185 -18.92 0.25 -4.39
CA GLU A 185 -18.37 -1.12 -4.31
C GLU A 185 -18.58 -1.72 -2.90
N LYS A 186 -18.24 -0.95 -1.85
CA LYS A 186 -18.43 -1.31 -0.43
C LYS A 186 -19.92 -1.47 -0.07
N GLU A 187 -20.77 -0.52 -0.47
CA GLU A 187 -22.22 -0.55 -0.21
C GLU A 187 -22.90 -1.74 -0.90
N MET A 188 -22.55 -2.04 -2.15
CA MET A 188 -23.05 -3.20 -2.89
C MET A 188 -22.74 -4.50 -2.14
N VAL A 189 -21.48 -4.76 -1.78
CA VAL A 189 -21.09 -5.99 -1.06
C VAL A 189 -21.87 -6.13 0.24
N ARG A 190 -22.02 -5.03 0.97
CA ARG A 190 -22.76 -4.98 2.24
C ARG A 190 -24.25 -5.29 2.06
N ALA A 191 -24.89 -4.73 1.03
CA ALA A 191 -26.28 -5.00 0.70
C ALA A 191 -26.51 -6.46 0.26
N LEU A 192 -25.66 -6.99 -0.63
CA LEU A 192 -25.76 -8.36 -1.11
C LEU A 192 -25.56 -9.39 0.02
N ARG A 193 -24.59 -9.17 0.91
CA ARG A 193 -24.37 -10.02 2.10
C ARG A 193 -25.51 -9.92 3.12
N LYS A 194 -26.14 -8.75 3.25
CA LYS A 194 -27.31 -8.58 4.11
C LYS A 194 -28.48 -9.45 3.63
N ILE A 195 -28.76 -9.47 2.33
CA ILE A 195 -29.79 -10.34 1.73
C ILE A 195 -29.50 -11.81 2.01
N CYS A 196 -28.25 -12.25 1.83
CA CYS A 196 -27.85 -13.62 2.20
C CYS A 196 -28.12 -13.96 3.68
N LYS A 197 -27.88 -13.01 4.59
CA LYS A 197 -28.05 -13.20 6.03
C LYS A 197 -29.52 -13.21 6.48
N GLU A 198 -30.40 -12.55 5.73
CA GLU A 198 -31.85 -12.49 5.99
C GLU A 198 -32.61 -13.66 5.34
N SER A 199 -31.97 -14.40 4.43
CA SER A 199 -32.51 -15.59 3.78
C SER A 199 -32.65 -16.80 4.73
N PRO A 200 -33.71 -17.62 4.59
CA PRO A 200 -33.80 -18.92 5.27
C PRO A 200 -32.84 -19.98 4.69
N LEU A 201 -32.30 -19.74 3.49
CA LEU A 201 -31.34 -20.61 2.81
C LEU A 201 -29.92 -20.23 3.23
N ASN A 202 -29.07 -21.23 3.51
CA ASN A 202 -27.65 -21.02 3.75
C ASN A 202 -26.97 -20.60 2.44
N CYS A 203 -26.85 -19.29 2.25
CA CYS A 203 -26.38 -18.71 1.00
C CYS A 203 -25.31 -17.65 1.25
N THR A 204 -24.44 -17.48 0.26
CA THR A 204 -23.29 -16.58 0.28
C THR A 204 -23.12 -15.93 -1.09
N VAL A 205 -22.54 -14.73 -1.12
CA VAL A 205 -22.18 -14.04 -2.38
C VAL A 205 -20.68 -13.98 -2.54
N PHE A 206 -20.21 -14.23 -3.76
CA PHE A 206 -18.80 -14.27 -4.10
C PHE A 206 -18.51 -13.56 -5.43
N HIS A 207 -17.44 -12.79 -5.45
CA HIS A 207 -16.77 -12.32 -6.66
C HIS A 207 -15.26 -12.30 -6.38
N PRO A 208 -14.38 -12.59 -7.36
CA PRO A 208 -12.93 -12.57 -7.13
C PRO A 208 -12.41 -11.25 -6.54
N TYR A 209 -13.05 -10.11 -6.87
CA TYR A 209 -12.67 -8.80 -6.33
C TYR A 209 -13.21 -8.47 -4.93
N PHE A 210 -14.09 -9.30 -4.34
CA PHE A 210 -14.61 -9.03 -2.99
C PHE A 210 -13.49 -9.02 -1.94
N VAL A 211 -12.36 -9.70 -2.18
CA VAL A 211 -11.16 -9.62 -1.32
C VAL A 211 -10.64 -8.18 -1.18
N PHE A 212 -10.73 -7.37 -2.24
CA PHE A 212 -10.34 -5.95 -2.21
C PHE A 212 -11.44 -5.06 -1.59
N PHE A 213 -12.71 -5.36 -1.87
CA PHE A 213 -13.83 -4.59 -1.31
C PHE A 213 -13.97 -4.79 0.22
N ASP A 214 -13.67 -5.99 0.71
CA ASP A 214 -13.62 -6.32 2.14
C ASP A 214 -12.50 -5.56 2.86
N GLN A 215 -11.37 -5.37 2.17
CA GLN A 215 -10.28 -4.52 2.65
C GLN A 215 -10.72 -3.05 2.75
N PHE A 216 -11.49 -2.54 1.78
CA PHE A 216 -12.03 -1.17 1.82
C PHE A 216 -13.03 -0.96 2.97
N GLU A 217 -13.89 -1.93 3.30
CA GLU A 217 -14.79 -1.83 4.46
C GLU A 217 -14.02 -1.71 5.80
N LEU A 218 -12.83 -2.31 5.90
CA LEU A 218 -12.04 -2.37 7.13
C LEU A 218 -11.06 -1.21 7.31
N VAL A 219 -10.57 -0.58 6.23
CA VAL A 219 -9.50 0.46 6.31
C VAL A 219 -9.88 1.63 7.21
N ARG A 220 -11.07 2.25 7.01
CA ARG A 220 -11.48 3.43 7.78
C ARG A 220 -11.64 3.15 9.29
N PRO A 221 -12.43 2.15 9.74
CA PRO A 221 -12.59 1.90 11.17
C PRO A 221 -11.29 1.48 11.85
N LEU A 222 -10.45 0.65 11.20
CA LEU A 222 -9.16 0.23 11.76
C LEU A 222 -8.17 1.40 11.85
N SER A 223 -8.14 2.30 10.85
CA SER A 223 -7.28 3.50 10.89
C SER A 223 -7.64 4.41 12.09
N ILE A 224 -8.94 4.67 12.28
CA ILE A 224 -9.43 5.48 13.39
C ILE A 224 -9.14 4.80 14.74
N GLN A 225 -9.40 3.50 14.84
CA GLN A 225 -9.13 2.71 16.05
C GLN A 225 -7.65 2.72 16.42
N ASN A 226 -6.77 2.44 15.46
CA ASN A 226 -5.31 2.40 15.67
C ASN A 226 -4.76 3.77 16.06
N MET A 227 -5.29 4.86 15.49
CA MET A 227 -4.88 6.22 15.84
C MET A 227 -5.31 6.61 17.26
N ILE A 228 -6.57 6.34 17.64
CA ILE A 228 -7.05 6.61 19.01
C ILE A 228 -6.29 5.78 20.05
N ILE A 229 -6.08 4.49 19.79
CA ILE A 229 -5.31 3.61 20.69
C ILE A 229 -3.85 4.04 20.75
N GLY A 230 -3.23 4.35 19.60
CA GLY A 230 -1.85 4.83 19.49
C GLY A 230 -1.62 6.10 20.30
N ALA A 231 -2.39 7.16 20.03
CA ALA A 231 -2.34 8.42 20.78
C ALA A 231 -2.55 8.21 22.29
N SER A 232 -3.49 7.34 22.68
CA SER A 232 -3.75 7.01 24.09
C SER A 232 -2.57 6.31 24.76
N ILE A 233 -1.92 5.37 24.06
CA ILE A 233 -0.72 4.69 24.55
C ILE A 233 0.47 5.66 24.62
N MET A 234 0.67 6.51 23.60
CA MET A 234 1.77 7.48 23.61
C MET A 234 1.59 8.54 24.70
N MET A 235 0.35 8.94 25.01
CA MET A 235 0.04 9.78 26.17
C MET A 235 0.37 9.07 27.49
N LEU A 236 -0.02 7.79 27.64
CA LEU A 236 0.29 6.99 28.83
C LEU A 236 1.82 6.80 29.03
N VAL A 237 2.54 6.45 27.96
CA VAL A 237 4.01 6.33 27.96
C VAL A 237 4.65 7.65 28.33
N SER A 238 4.19 8.77 27.77
CA SER A 238 4.65 10.11 28.14
C SER A 238 4.49 10.36 29.64
N PHE A 239 3.33 10.04 30.23
CA PHE A 239 3.09 10.25 31.66
C PHE A 239 3.94 9.35 32.57
N ILE A 240 4.36 8.18 32.10
CA ILE A 240 5.23 7.26 32.87
C ILE A 240 6.69 7.74 32.83
N PHE A 241 7.19 8.15 31.66
CA PHE A 241 8.61 8.45 31.47
C PHE A 241 8.99 9.92 31.71
N ILE A 242 8.06 10.87 31.65
CA ILE A 242 8.31 12.30 31.87
C ILE A 242 7.92 12.66 33.33
N PRO A 243 8.87 13.00 34.24
CA PRO A 243 8.58 13.18 35.67
C PRO A 243 7.65 14.35 36.05
N ASN A 244 7.16 15.13 35.08
CA ASN A 244 6.29 16.28 35.30
C ASN A 244 5.03 16.14 34.44
N ILE A 245 3.88 16.03 35.10
CA ILE A 245 2.57 15.80 34.49
C ILE A 245 2.20 16.92 33.50
N LEU A 246 2.52 18.19 33.81
CA LEU A 246 2.22 19.32 32.91
C LEU A 246 3.09 19.29 31.65
N CYS A 247 4.39 19.03 31.79
CA CYS A 247 5.29 18.87 30.62
C CYS A 247 4.83 17.69 29.75
N SER A 248 4.50 16.56 30.38
CA SER A 248 4.01 15.37 29.71
C SER A 248 2.70 15.61 28.96
N PHE A 249 1.76 16.36 29.56
CA PHE A 249 0.50 16.72 28.93
C PHE A 249 0.72 17.57 27.67
N TRP A 250 1.63 18.54 27.69
CA TRP A 250 1.98 19.33 26.49
C TRP A 250 2.70 18.52 25.40
N VAL A 251 3.50 17.51 25.77
CA VAL A 251 4.06 16.54 24.81
C VAL A 251 2.94 15.70 24.18
N ALA A 252 2.04 15.13 24.98
CA ALA A 252 0.90 14.35 24.49
C ALA A 252 -0.01 15.17 23.54
N LEU A 253 -0.32 16.42 23.90
CA LEU A 253 -1.05 17.33 23.00
C LEU A 253 -0.27 17.65 21.72
N SER A 254 1.06 17.76 21.78
CA SER A 254 1.89 17.98 20.59
C SER A 254 1.86 16.75 19.66
N ILE A 255 1.89 15.53 20.21
CA ILE A 255 1.77 14.28 19.45
C ILE A 255 0.42 14.21 18.72
N ILE A 256 -0.68 14.42 19.45
CA ILE A 256 -2.05 14.44 18.87
C ILE A 256 -2.18 15.53 17.78
N SER A 257 -1.55 16.70 17.98
CA SER A 257 -1.51 17.79 17.00
C SER A 257 -0.73 17.42 15.73
N ILE A 258 0.40 16.69 15.85
CA ILE A 258 1.15 16.16 14.71
C ILE A 258 0.30 15.14 13.95
N GLU A 259 -0.31 14.16 14.63
CA GLU A 259 -1.15 13.12 14.02
C GLU A 259 -2.34 13.73 13.27
N ALA A 260 -3.09 14.63 13.91
CA ALA A 260 -4.22 15.33 13.31
C ALA A 260 -3.80 16.12 12.06
N GLY A 261 -2.62 16.76 12.11
CA GLY A 261 -2.03 17.43 10.97
C GLY A 261 -1.63 16.49 9.83
N VAL A 262 -1.00 15.34 10.12
CA VAL A 262 -0.66 14.37 9.08
C VAL A 262 -1.92 13.88 8.37
N VAL A 263 -3.00 13.55 9.10
CA VAL A 263 -4.28 13.13 8.51
C VAL A 263 -4.97 14.25 7.73
N GLY A 264 -4.97 15.48 8.26
CA GLY A 264 -5.59 16.61 7.58
C GLY A 264 -4.83 17.03 6.32
N TYR A 265 -3.52 17.18 6.41
CA TYR A 265 -2.70 17.60 5.29
C TYR A 265 -2.45 16.49 4.25
N MET A 266 -2.55 15.20 4.59
CA MET A 266 -2.51 14.15 3.56
C MET A 266 -3.73 14.25 2.61
N ALA A 267 -4.93 14.49 3.16
CA ALA A 267 -6.15 14.67 2.37
C ALA A 267 -6.03 15.93 1.47
N LEU A 268 -5.59 17.05 2.04
CA LEU A 268 -5.33 18.28 1.27
C LEU A 268 -4.20 18.14 0.23
N TRP A 269 -3.32 17.15 0.36
CA TRP A 269 -2.28 16.82 -0.61
C TRP A 269 -2.70 15.74 -1.61
N GLY A 270 -3.99 15.37 -1.65
CA GLY A 270 -4.52 14.36 -2.56
C GLY A 270 -3.95 12.96 -2.29
N VAL A 271 -3.96 12.55 -1.03
CA VAL A 271 -3.66 11.17 -0.59
C VAL A 271 -4.94 10.58 0.00
N ASN A 272 -5.45 9.54 -0.66
CA ASN A 272 -6.63 8.81 -0.22
C ASN A 272 -6.33 8.00 1.06
N LEU A 273 -7.36 7.73 1.86
CA LEU A 273 -7.31 6.78 2.96
C LEU A 273 -7.45 5.36 2.42
N ASP A 274 -6.31 4.72 2.20
CA ASP A 274 -6.19 3.32 1.79
C ASP A 274 -5.32 2.51 2.78
N SER A 275 -5.08 1.23 2.52
CA SER A 275 -4.26 0.39 3.41
C SER A 275 -2.78 0.79 3.45
N ILE A 276 -2.26 1.45 2.43
CA ILE A 276 -0.87 1.94 2.37
C ILE A 276 -0.78 3.20 3.23
N SER A 277 -1.71 4.15 3.07
CA SER A 277 -1.79 5.33 3.94
C SER A 277 -2.05 4.95 5.39
N MET A 278 -2.85 3.91 5.68
CA MET A 278 -3.07 3.38 7.03
C MET A 278 -1.76 2.90 7.68
N ILE A 279 -0.94 2.11 6.97
CA ILE A 279 0.37 1.67 7.47
C ILE A 279 1.28 2.89 7.72
N ASN A 280 1.25 3.87 6.82
CA ASN A 280 2.03 5.10 6.97
C ASN A 280 1.55 5.94 8.17
N LEU A 281 0.24 6.03 8.43
CA LEU A 281 -0.31 6.71 9.61
C LEU A 281 0.19 6.04 10.90
N ILE A 282 0.16 4.71 10.99
CA ILE A 282 0.68 3.96 12.14
C ILE A 282 2.19 4.23 12.34
N MET A 283 2.97 4.30 11.26
CA MET A 283 4.39 4.69 11.31
C MET A 283 4.57 6.15 11.78
N CYS A 284 3.70 7.06 11.36
CA CYS A 284 3.76 8.47 11.76
C CYS A 284 3.53 8.67 13.26
N ILE A 285 2.69 7.85 13.91
CA ILE A 285 2.52 7.86 15.37
C ILE A 285 3.89 7.67 16.05
N GLY A 286 4.65 6.64 15.64
CA GLY A 286 6.00 6.38 16.16
C GLY A 286 6.96 7.56 15.96
N PHE A 287 7.13 8.03 14.72
CA PHE A 287 8.06 9.13 14.40
C PHE A 287 7.66 10.50 14.99
N SER A 288 6.39 10.72 15.36
CA SER A 288 5.94 12.00 15.93
C SER A 288 6.50 12.28 17.34
N VAL A 289 6.82 11.22 18.10
CA VAL A 289 7.16 11.31 19.52
C VAL A 289 8.62 11.73 19.73
N ASP A 290 9.55 11.26 18.89
CA ASP A 290 10.99 11.44 19.06
C ASP A 290 11.36 12.93 19.27
N TYR A 291 10.91 13.81 18.37
CA TYR A 291 11.24 15.23 18.40
C TYR A 291 10.74 15.95 19.67
N THR A 292 9.52 15.62 20.12
CA THR A 292 8.86 16.29 21.23
C THR A 292 9.32 15.73 22.58
N ALA A 293 9.47 14.41 22.69
CA ALA A 293 9.98 13.75 23.89
C ALA A 293 11.43 14.16 24.21
N HIS A 294 12.34 14.18 23.21
CA HIS A 294 13.72 14.57 23.44
C HIS A 294 13.85 16.03 23.92
N ILE A 295 13.14 16.97 23.28
CA ILE A 295 13.14 18.39 23.70
C ILE A 295 12.59 18.57 25.11
N CYS A 296 11.48 17.89 25.43
CA CYS A 296 10.90 17.91 26.77
C CYS A 296 11.88 17.37 27.83
N TYR A 297 12.52 16.23 27.54
CA TYR A 297 13.51 15.64 28.43
C TYR A 297 14.70 16.59 28.67
N ALA A 298 15.29 17.16 27.63
CA ALA A 298 16.40 18.11 27.77
C ALA A 298 15.98 19.40 28.51
N TYR A 299 14.75 19.89 28.31
CA TYR A 299 14.21 21.00 29.09
C TYR A 299 14.07 20.65 30.58
N MET A 300 13.69 19.42 30.91
CA MET A 300 13.58 18.94 32.29
C MET A 300 14.93 18.60 32.94
N SER A 301 15.93 18.18 32.17
CA SER A 301 17.30 17.93 32.65
C SER A 301 18.15 19.20 32.78
N SER A 302 17.71 20.33 32.22
CA SER A 302 18.39 21.63 32.37
C SER A 302 18.42 22.08 33.83
N LYS A 303 19.59 22.58 34.26
CA LYS A 303 19.82 23.10 35.62
C LYS A 303 19.51 24.60 35.73
N ALA A 304 19.11 25.26 34.65
CA ALA A 304 18.85 26.69 34.64
C ALA A 304 17.68 27.09 35.55
N LYS A 305 17.75 28.29 36.14
CA LYS A 305 16.74 28.78 37.09
C LYS A 305 15.46 29.22 36.36
N THR A 306 15.57 29.86 35.19
CA THR A 306 14.40 30.41 34.47
C THR A 306 13.92 29.51 33.31
N PRO A 307 12.62 29.49 32.97
CA PRO A 307 12.09 28.72 31.83
C PRO A 307 12.73 29.09 30.49
N ASP A 308 12.97 30.38 30.27
CA ASP A 308 13.57 30.90 29.03
C ASP A 308 15.03 30.44 28.86
N GLU A 309 15.79 30.32 29.95
CA GLU A 309 17.14 29.71 29.92
C GLU A 309 17.09 28.19 29.71
N LYS A 310 16.12 27.48 30.32
CA LYS A 310 15.93 26.04 30.08
C LYS A 310 15.60 25.74 28.61
N VAL A 311 14.78 26.58 27.96
CA VAL A 311 14.54 26.54 26.50
C VAL A 311 15.83 26.79 25.71
N LYS A 312 16.64 27.76 26.15
CA LYS A 312 17.92 28.08 25.49
C LYS A 312 18.94 26.94 25.61
N GLU A 313 19.00 26.23 26.74
CA GLU A 313 19.86 25.05 26.93
C GLU A 313 19.35 23.82 26.13
N SER A 314 18.04 23.54 26.15
CA SER A 314 17.49 22.39 25.42
C SER A 314 17.63 22.55 23.90
N LEU A 315 17.37 23.76 23.36
CA LEU A 315 17.59 24.08 21.94
C LEU A 315 19.07 24.10 21.56
N TYR A 316 19.99 24.49 22.47
CA TYR A 316 21.43 24.40 22.23
C TYR A 316 21.88 22.94 22.05
N ALA A 317 21.38 22.03 22.89
CA ALA A 317 21.74 20.61 22.86
C ALA A 317 21.10 19.86 21.68
N LEU A 318 19.80 20.07 21.42
CA LEU A 318 19.02 19.23 20.51
C LEU A 318 18.60 19.90 19.19
N GLY A 319 18.65 21.22 19.08
CA GLY A 319 18.18 21.93 17.87
C GLY A 319 18.93 21.52 16.60
N LEU A 320 20.26 21.33 16.68
CA LEU A 320 21.05 20.87 15.54
C LEU A 320 20.85 19.36 15.25
N PRO A 321 20.91 18.43 16.23
CA PRO A 321 20.55 17.03 16.01
C PRO A 321 19.17 16.82 15.37
N ILE A 322 18.14 17.53 15.84
CA ILE A 322 16.78 17.43 15.28
C ILE A 322 16.73 17.94 13.84
N PHE A 323 17.32 19.10 13.56
CA PHE A 323 17.38 19.64 12.20
C PHE A 323 18.13 18.70 11.25
N GLN A 324 19.29 18.19 11.67
CA GLN A 324 20.08 17.25 10.88
C GLN A 324 19.33 15.95 10.62
N GLY A 325 18.70 15.35 11.65
CA GLY A 325 17.90 14.14 11.53
C GLY A 325 16.70 14.29 10.60
N SER A 326 16.00 15.43 10.70
CA SER A 326 14.86 15.75 9.82
C SER A 326 15.30 15.90 8.36
N VAL A 327 16.42 16.60 8.11
CA VAL A 327 16.99 16.75 6.77
C VAL A 327 17.49 15.41 6.22
N SER A 328 18.17 14.58 7.02
CA SER A 328 18.65 13.27 6.55
C SER A 328 17.50 12.32 6.20
N THR A 329 16.43 12.30 6.99
CA THR A 329 15.24 11.49 6.67
C THR A 329 14.61 11.98 5.38
N ILE A 330 14.35 13.29 5.22
CA ILE A 330 13.77 13.85 3.99
C ILE A 330 14.65 13.54 2.76
N LEU A 331 15.98 13.67 2.86
CA LEU A 331 16.91 13.31 1.77
C LEU A 331 16.84 11.82 1.41
N GLY A 332 16.74 10.93 2.41
CA GLY A 332 16.50 9.50 2.19
C GLY A 332 15.17 9.25 1.49
N MET A 333 14.11 9.96 1.90
CA MET A 333 12.77 9.83 1.30
C MET A 333 12.72 10.30 -0.16
N ILE A 334 13.49 11.32 -0.55
CA ILE A 334 13.56 11.82 -1.93
C ILE A 334 14.01 10.71 -2.90
N ALA A 335 14.86 9.76 -2.47
CA ALA A 335 15.29 8.65 -3.31
C ALA A 335 14.13 7.76 -3.78
N LEU A 336 13.02 7.65 -3.01
CA LEU A 336 11.85 6.88 -3.41
C LEU A 336 11.07 7.51 -4.58
N LEU A 337 11.16 8.83 -4.76
CA LEU A 337 10.52 9.52 -5.88
C LEU A 337 11.12 9.11 -7.24
N LEU A 338 12.37 8.65 -7.26
CA LEU A 338 13.06 8.18 -8.46
C LEU A 338 12.42 6.91 -9.07
N ALA A 339 11.64 6.17 -8.29
CA ALA A 339 10.99 4.93 -8.73
C ALA A 339 9.70 5.14 -9.55
N ASN A 340 9.21 6.39 -9.69
CA ASN A 340 8.04 6.78 -10.51
C ASN A 340 6.80 5.89 -10.30
N ASN A 341 6.36 5.77 -9.03
CA ASN A 341 5.19 4.98 -8.63
C ASN A 341 4.40 5.74 -7.54
N TYR A 342 3.06 5.75 -7.65
CA TYR A 342 2.15 6.38 -6.68
C TYR A 342 2.39 5.90 -5.24
N ILE A 343 2.61 4.60 -5.00
CA ILE A 343 2.84 4.03 -3.65
C ILE A 343 4.02 4.72 -2.97
N PHE A 344 5.14 4.87 -3.69
CA PHE A 344 6.34 5.55 -3.19
C PHE A 344 6.15 7.07 -3.06
N ALA A 345 5.35 7.68 -3.92
CA ALA A 345 4.99 9.10 -3.80
C ALA A 345 4.10 9.38 -2.57
N VAL A 346 3.13 8.51 -2.26
CA VAL A 346 2.33 8.56 -1.03
C VAL A 346 3.22 8.39 0.20
N PHE A 347 4.11 7.39 0.17
CA PHE A 347 5.06 7.15 1.27
C PHE A 347 5.97 8.38 1.50
N PHE A 348 6.50 8.98 0.44
CA PHE A 348 7.24 10.25 0.51
C PHE A 348 6.40 11.39 1.12
N LYS A 349 5.19 11.64 0.62
CA LYS A 349 4.30 12.71 1.12
C LYS A 349 4.04 12.55 2.62
N MET A 350 3.66 11.34 3.05
CA MET A 350 3.32 11.03 4.45
C MET A 350 4.53 11.20 5.37
N VAL A 351 5.69 10.63 5.01
CA VAL A 351 6.90 10.75 5.84
C VAL A 351 7.42 12.19 5.86
N PHE A 352 7.33 12.92 4.74
CA PHE A 352 7.63 14.35 4.72
C PHE A 352 6.71 15.14 5.67
N LEU A 353 5.39 14.89 5.65
CA LEU A 353 4.44 15.56 6.54
C LEU A 353 4.78 15.32 8.01
N VAL A 354 5.00 14.07 8.44
CA VAL A 354 5.29 13.80 9.86
C VAL A 354 6.64 14.35 10.30
N VAL A 355 7.68 14.24 9.47
CA VAL A 355 9.01 14.79 9.80
C VAL A 355 8.96 16.31 9.86
N PHE A 356 8.31 16.97 8.89
CA PHE A 356 8.17 18.43 8.90
C PHE A 356 7.31 18.91 10.07
N CYS A 357 6.13 18.32 10.28
CA CYS A 357 5.25 18.70 11.40
C CYS A 357 5.92 18.40 12.74
N GLY A 358 6.53 17.24 12.92
CA GLY A 358 7.23 16.83 14.14
C GLY A 358 8.41 17.75 14.48
N ALA A 359 9.25 18.08 13.50
CA ALA A 359 10.33 19.05 13.68
C ALA A 359 9.79 20.44 14.05
N MET A 360 8.73 20.91 13.40
CA MET A 360 8.09 22.20 13.71
C MET A 360 7.49 22.21 15.13
N HIS A 361 6.83 21.14 15.57
CA HIS A 361 6.30 21.02 16.93
C HIS A 361 7.44 20.96 17.97
N GLY A 362 8.46 20.15 17.75
CA GLY A 362 9.59 19.99 18.67
C GLY A 362 10.48 21.25 18.78
N MET A 363 10.70 21.99 17.68
CA MET A 363 11.58 23.16 17.67
C MET A 363 10.88 24.49 17.99
N PHE A 364 9.57 24.62 17.74
CA PHE A 364 8.85 25.89 17.91
C PHE A 364 7.72 25.81 18.92
N LEU A 365 6.71 24.93 18.71
CA LEU A 365 5.52 24.91 19.56
C LEU A 365 5.85 24.47 20.99
N LEU A 366 6.50 23.33 21.14
CA LEU A 366 6.76 22.74 22.46
C LEU A 366 7.67 23.64 23.33
N PRO A 367 8.78 24.23 22.84
CA PRO A 367 9.57 25.17 23.64
C PRO A 367 8.77 26.41 24.07
N VAL A 368 7.87 26.93 23.23
CA VAL A 368 6.98 28.05 23.60
C VAL A 368 6.00 27.63 24.70
N LEU A 369 5.37 26.46 24.58
CA LEU A 369 4.46 25.92 25.60
C LEU A 369 5.19 25.63 26.93
N LEU A 370 6.41 25.07 26.88
CA LEU A 370 7.23 24.80 28.07
C LEU A 370 7.77 26.08 28.71
N SER A 371 8.10 27.12 27.93
CA SER A 371 8.45 28.44 28.48
C SER A 371 7.27 29.09 29.22
N LEU A 372 6.05 28.99 28.66
CA LEU A 372 4.85 29.59 29.25
C LEU A 372 4.31 28.81 30.46
N PHE A 373 4.24 27.48 30.38
CA PHE A 373 3.54 26.63 31.35
C PHE A 373 4.43 25.62 32.09
N GLY A 374 5.74 25.60 31.81
CA GLY A 374 6.66 24.63 32.41
C GLY A 374 7.06 24.95 33.86
N PRO A 375 7.64 23.95 34.57
CA PRO A 375 8.10 24.10 35.96
C PRO A 375 9.15 25.20 36.11
N GLY A 376 8.77 26.25 36.83
CA GLY A 376 9.53 27.49 37.02
C GLY A 376 8.87 28.74 36.44
N SER A 377 7.83 28.61 35.60
CA SER A 377 7.15 29.78 35.00
C SER A 377 6.22 30.51 36.00
N CYS A 378 5.55 29.77 36.88
CA CYS A 378 4.70 30.34 37.93
C CYS A 378 5.46 30.69 39.22
N THR A 379 6.72 30.25 39.36
CA THR A 379 7.55 30.54 40.53
C THR A 379 8.35 31.79 40.23
N ARG A 380 7.88 32.95 40.72
CA ARG A 380 8.62 34.20 40.64
C ARG A 380 10.02 33.96 41.23
N PRO A 381 11.13 34.26 40.52
CA PRO A 381 12.44 34.12 41.13
C PRO A 381 12.50 35.08 42.30
N GLU A 382 12.73 34.55 43.51
CA GLU A 382 13.27 35.38 44.58
C GLU A 382 14.62 35.89 44.08
N ILE A 383 14.72 37.22 43.97
CA ILE A 383 15.98 37.89 43.70
C ILE A 383 16.76 37.84 45.01
N GLU A 384 17.36 36.70 45.32
CA GLU A 384 18.48 36.69 46.26
C GLU A 384 19.64 37.49 45.64
N ASP A 385 20.22 38.38 46.44
CA ASP A 385 21.21 39.39 46.02
C ASP A 385 22.56 38.75 45.59
N ASP A 386 22.63 38.10 44.41
CA ASP A 386 23.89 37.64 43.80
C ASP A 386 24.90 38.79 43.59
N VAL A 387 24.44 40.05 43.68
CA VAL A 387 25.26 41.27 43.71
C VAL A 387 26.29 41.25 44.86
N LYS A 388 25.99 40.63 46.01
CA LYS A 388 26.88 40.60 47.19
C LYS A 388 27.99 39.54 47.14
N LEU A 389 27.88 38.49 46.31
CA LEU A 389 28.98 37.52 46.14
C LEU A 389 30.07 38.05 45.19
N SER A 390 29.69 38.78 44.13
CA SER A 390 30.64 39.32 43.14
C SER A 390 31.64 40.35 43.69
N SER A 391 31.31 41.02 44.80
CA SER A 391 32.20 41.97 45.48
C SER A 391 33.18 41.30 46.44
N ILE A 392 32.81 40.16 47.02
CA ILE A 392 33.69 39.33 47.87
C ILE A 392 34.70 38.59 47.00
N GLU A 393 34.28 38.04 45.85
CA GLU A 393 35.17 37.30 44.94
C GLU A 393 36.27 38.19 44.33
N LYS A 394 35.99 39.49 44.11
CA LYS A 394 36.99 40.50 43.68
C LYS A 394 37.98 40.93 44.76
N SER A 395 37.78 40.53 46.03
CA SER A 395 38.65 40.94 47.16
C SER A 395 39.76 39.94 47.51
N LEU A 396 39.75 38.75 46.89
CA LEU A 396 40.73 37.69 47.13
C LEU A 396 41.74 37.63 45.97
N PRO A 397 43.06 37.81 46.20
CA PRO A 397 44.06 37.56 45.18
C PRO A 397 44.14 36.05 44.88
N HIS A 398 44.07 35.67 43.60
CA HIS A 398 44.17 34.27 43.19
C HIS A 398 45.49 33.61 43.64
N PRO A 399 45.46 32.46 44.35
CA PRO A 399 46.61 31.58 44.41
C PRO A 399 46.81 30.88 43.05
N TYR A 400 48.03 30.40 42.79
CA TYR A 400 48.46 29.68 41.57
C TYR A 400 48.74 30.54 40.32
N CYS A 401 49.72 31.44 40.43
CA CYS A 401 50.66 31.67 39.34
C CYS A 401 51.90 30.79 39.55
N ILE A 402 52.05 29.70 38.80
CA ILE A 402 53.29 28.92 38.75
C ILE A 402 54.15 29.48 37.61
N PRO A 403 55.37 30.00 37.86
CA PRO A 403 56.21 30.53 36.81
C PRO A 403 56.80 29.42 35.94
N HIS A 404 56.86 29.63 34.62
CA HIS A 404 57.59 28.75 33.71
C HIS A 404 59.10 28.77 34.04
N PRO A 405 59.78 27.62 34.12
CA PRO A 405 61.23 27.59 34.30
C PRO A 405 61.93 28.03 33.01
N GLN A 406 62.66 29.15 33.07
CA GLN A 406 63.57 29.57 32.02
C GLN A 406 64.82 28.69 32.03
N PHE A 407 65.29 28.30 30.84
CA PHE A 407 66.60 27.67 30.67
C PHE A 407 67.71 28.63 31.12
N THR A 408 68.48 28.25 32.13
CA THR A 408 69.75 28.89 32.49
C THR A 408 70.88 27.84 32.50
N LEU A 409 71.98 28.18 31.84
CA LEU A 409 73.18 27.35 31.73
C LEU A 409 74.19 27.73 32.83
N ASN A 410 75.17 26.83 33.06
CA ASN A 410 76.37 26.98 33.89
C ASN A 410 76.21 26.84 35.42
N GLY A 411 77.14 26.11 36.04
CA GLY A 411 77.22 25.96 37.50
C GLY A 411 77.88 24.65 37.99
N SER A 412 79.05 24.29 37.46
CA SER A 412 79.79 23.11 37.89
C SER A 412 80.34 23.24 39.33
N THR A 413 79.99 22.32 40.24
CA THR A 413 80.91 21.72 41.25
C THR A 413 80.19 20.68 42.13
N LEU A 414 80.36 19.40 41.81
CA LEU A 414 80.49 18.26 42.75
C LEU A 414 80.81 17.02 41.89
N GLY A 415 81.72 16.12 42.21
CA GLY A 415 82.49 16.00 43.45
C GLY A 415 82.70 14.54 43.86
N GLY A 416 83.04 13.66 42.91
CA GLY A 416 83.56 12.31 43.16
C GLY A 416 82.54 11.20 43.49
N ALA A 417 82.47 10.18 42.64
CA ALA A 417 82.55 8.77 43.04
C ALA A 417 82.52 7.83 41.81
N LYS A 418 83.67 7.20 41.56
CA LYS A 418 84.02 6.18 40.58
C LYS A 418 82.95 5.10 40.25
N GLY A 419 82.84 4.77 38.96
CA GLY A 419 83.06 3.38 38.50
C GLY A 419 81.96 2.69 37.69
N GLY A 420 82.30 2.14 36.51
CA GLY A 420 81.61 0.94 35.98
C GLY A 420 80.92 1.01 34.60
N ASN A 421 81.72 1.14 33.54
CA ASN A 421 81.53 0.57 32.19
C ASN A 421 80.14 0.44 31.51
N LEU A 422 80.05 1.18 30.40
CA LEU A 422 79.29 0.92 29.17
C LEU A 422 79.26 -0.55 28.68
N ALA A 423 78.08 -1.05 28.28
CA ALA A 423 77.94 -2.03 27.18
C ALA A 423 76.49 -2.09 26.63
N THR A 424 76.33 -1.92 25.31
CA THR A 424 75.08 -2.12 24.57
C THR A 424 75.03 -3.53 24.00
N ILE A 425 73.96 -4.30 24.25
CA ILE A 425 73.65 -5.53 23.48
C ILE A 425 72.16 -5.58 23.12
N GLU A 426 71.90 -5.99 21.89
CA GLU A 426 70.61 -6.10 21.22
C GLU A 426 69.83 -7.40 21.56
N ARG A 427 68.50 -7.31 21.38
CA ARG A 427 67.61 -8.35 20.80
C ARG A 427 67.21 -9.63 21.55
N TYR A 428 65.90 -9.89 21.39
CA TYR A 428 65.22 -11.17 21.12
C TYR A 428 64.65 -12.05 22.26
N THR A 429 63.31 -11.96 22.35
CA THR A 429 62.35 -13.09 22.29
C THR A 429 61.90 -13.86 23.55
N LYS A 430 60.62 -14.29 23.42
CA LYS A 430 59.85 -15.36 24.08
C LYS A 430 59.17 -15.06 25.43
N LYS A 431 57.84 -15.18 25.38
CA LYS A 431 56.92 -15.42 26.50
C LYS A 431 57.28 -16.73 27.23
N PRO A 432 56.80 -16.88 28.48
CA PRO A 432 56.02 -18.08 28.78
C PRO A 432 54.67 -17.81 29.49
N TYR A 433 53.78 -18.79 29.40
CA TYR A 433 52.47 -18.84 30.07
C TYR A 433 52.59 -19.18 31.58
N LYS A 434 51.59 -18.74 32.37
CA LYS A 434 50.96 -19.42 33.53
C LYS A 434 49.69 -18.62 33.90
N LEU A 435 48.47 -19.16 33.73
CA LEU A 435 47.72 -20.14 34.55
C LEU A 435 46.91 -19.44 35.66
N PHE A 436 45.58 -19.51 35.55
CA PHE A 436 44.56 -19.01 36.51
C PHE A 436 44.49 -19.88 37.79
N PRO A 437 43.84 -19.39 38.87
CA PRO A 437 42.42 -19.73 39.08
C PRO A 437 41.51 -18.54 39.48
N GLU A 438 40.22 -18.87 39.58
CA GLU A 438 39.00 -18.09 39.92
C GLU A 438 39.09 -17.36 41.29
N ALA A 439 38.20 -16.43 41.71
CA ALA A 439 36.80 -16.20 41.33
C ALA A 439 36.26 -14.76 41.62
N GLU A 440 34.98 -14.56 41.26
CA GLU A 440 34.01 -13.52 41.70
C GLU A 440 34.04 -12.08 41.15
N LYS A 441 33.10 -11.84 40.22
CA LYS A 441 32.14 -10.72 40.12
C LYS A 441 32.58 -9.27 40.45
N ASP A 442 32.44 -8.38 39.47
CA ASP A 442 31.20 -7.60 39.36
C ASP A 442 30.89 -7.17 37.90
N LEU A 443 29.63 -6.81 37.62
CA LEU A 443 29.11 -6.41 36.31
C LEU A 443 29.06 -4.88 36.16
N GLY A 444 29.98 -4.30 35.38
CA GLY A 444 29.99 -2.89 35.01
C GLY A 444 29.59 -2.68 33.54
N LEU A 445 28.64 -1.77 33.28
CA LEU A 445 28.06 -1.52 31.96
C LEU A 445 29.07 -0.89 30.97
N GLY A 446 29.22 -1.49 29.78
CA GLY A 446 29.30 -0.75 28.52
C GLY A 446 27.92 -0.84 27.84
N THR A 447 27.27 0.21 27.34
CA THR A 447 27.66 1.16 26.27
C THR A 447 27.92 0.50 24.91
N SER A 448 27.37 1.14 23.87
CA SER A 448 27.47 0.82 22.43
C SER A 448 26.49 -0.23 21.90
N GLU A 449 25.36 0.25 21.39
CA GLU A 449 24.65 -0.40 20.28
C GLU A 449 25.52 -0.31 19.01
N GLU A 450 25.91 -1.44 18.43
CA GLU A 450 26.16 -1.56 16.99
C GLU A 450 25.85 -3.01 16.55
N ASN A 451 24.73 -3.22 15.86
CA ASN A 451 24.58 -4.09 14.68
C ASN A 451 23.12 -4.51 14.42
N SER A 452 22.55 -3.96 13.34
CA SER A 452 21.39 -4.53 12.64
C SER A 452 21.54 -4.28 11.15
N SER A 453 22.24 -5.18 10.43
CA SER A 453 22.02 -5.48 9.01
C SER A 453 23.08 -6.47 8.50
N GLU A 454 22.83 -7.78 8.60
CA GLU A 454 23.19 -8.66 7.49
C GLU A 454 22.27 -9.88 7.42
N SER A 455 21.78 -10.13 6.21
CA SER A 455 20.87 -11.23 5.90
C SER A 455 21.65 -12.46 5.45
N SER A 456 21.52 -13.59 6.16
CA SER A 456 21.84 -14.89 5.54
C SER A 456 21.03 -16.04 6.16
N ILE A 457 20.15 -16.58 5.32
CA ILE A 457 19.63 -17.96 5.28
C ILE A 457 20.37 -18.93 6.22
N GLN A 458 19.67 -19.48 7.21
CA GLN A 458 20.07 -20.76 7.80
C GLN A 458 18.87 -21.71 7.95
N SER A 459 19.02 -22.89 7.34
CA SER A 459 17.97 -23.89 7.20
C SER A 459 17.75 -24.69 8.49
N HIS A 460 16.59 -24.54 9.13
CA HIS A 460 16.12 -25.56 10.07
C HIS A 460 15.48 -26.73 9.31
N LYS A 461 16.31 -27.74 9.03
CA LYS A 461 15.87 -29.09 8.66
C LYS A 461 14.92 -29.61 9.74
N LYS A 462 13.64 -29.79 9.41
CA LYS A 462 12.72 -30.65 10.14
C LYS A 462 12.28 -31.77 9.19
N GLN A 463 12.55 -33.02 9.57
CA GLN A 463 12.27 -34.17 8.71
C GLN A 463 10.76 -34.33 8.50
N SER A 464 10.34 -34.40 7.25
CA SER A 464 9.05 -34.94 6.82
C SER A 464 9.28 -35.76 5.55
N GLY A 465 8.54 -36.85 5.38
CA GLY A 465 8.86 -37.90 4.41
C GLY A 465 8.66 -37.46 2.96
N THR A 466 9.58 -37.86 2.08
CA THR A 466 9.41 -37.79 0.64
C THR A 466 8.31 -38.77 0.19
N PHE A 467 7.14 -38.25 -0.16
CA PHE A 467 6.09 -38.98 -0.88
C PHE A 467 5.70 -38.20 -2.15
N ASP A 468 6.36 -38.55 -3.25
CA ASP A 468 5.78 -38.62 -4.60
C ASP A 468 5.10 -37.38 -5.24
N ASP A 469 5.48 -36.15 -4.88
CA ASP A 469 5.04 -34.94 -5.61
C ASP A 469 5.28 -35.03 -7.14
N ALA A 470 6.42 -35.61 -7.55
CA ALA A 470 6.73 -35.82 -8.98
C ALA A 470 5.80 -36.86 -9.65
N ALA A 471 5.29 -37.84 -8.89
CA ALA A 471 4.30 -38.80 -9.40
C ALA A 471 2.90 -38.20 -9.45
N LEU A 472 2.56 -37.29 -8.52
CA LEU A 472 1.32 -36.52 -8.53
C LEU A 472 1.28 -35.55 -9.72
N GLU A 473 2.37 -34.82 -9.97
CA GLU A 473 2.50 -33.91 -11.11
C GLU A 473 2.43 -34.67 -12.45
N LYS A 474 3.07 -35.86 -12.51
CA LYS A 474 2.97 -36.75 -13.66
C LYS A 474 1.55 -37.27 -13.87
N ARG A 475 0.83 -37.68 -12.81
CA ARG A 475 -0.60 -38.05 -12.89
C ARG A 475 -1.45 -36.89 -13.41
N TYR A 476 -1.17 -35.65 -13.00
CA TYR A 476 -1.86 -34.46 -13.52
C TYR A 476 -1.62 -34.28 -15.02
N ARG A 477 -0.37 -34.36 -15.51
CA ARG A 477 -0.07 -34.29 -16.96
C ARG A 477 -0.69 -35.44 -17.75
N ASP A 478 -0.66 -36.66 -17.21
CA ASP A 478 -1.21 -37.86 -17.86
C ASP A 478 -2.75 -37.89 -17.83
N ALA A 479 -3.39 -37.17 -16.91
CA ALA A 479 -4.85 -36.91 -16.94
C ALA A 479 -5.21 -35.87 -18.01
N TRP A 480 -4.42 -34.79 -18.11
CA TRP A 480 -4.61 -33.76 -19.13
C TRP A 480 -4.46 -34.31 -20.56
N ARG A 481 -3.46 -35.18 -20.79
CA ARG A 481 -3.26 -35.86 -22.08
C ARG A 481 -4.43 -36.78 -22.44
N ARG A 482 -4.94 -37.59 -21.50
CA ARG A 482 -6.08 -38.48 -21.76
C ARG A 482 -7.37 -37.73 -22.10
N ASN A 483 -7.60 -36.55 -21.51
CA ASN A 483 -8.70 -35.67 -21.94
C ASN A 483 -8.50 -35.13 -23.37
N SER A 484 -7.26 -34.80 -23.77
CA SER A 484 -6.99 -34.36 -25.14
C SER A 484 -7.09 -35.47 -26.20
N GLU A 485 -6.73 -36.72 -25.87
CA GLU A 485 -6.77 -37.84 -26.81
C GLU A 485 -8.20 -38.31 -27.13
N HIS A 486 -9.12 -38.23 -26.16
CA HIS A 486 -10.54 -38.52 -26.41
C HIS A 486 -11.29 -37.42 -27.18
N ALA A 487 -10.73 -36.21 -27.28
CA ALA A 487 -11.31 -35.11 -28.04
C ALA A 487 -11.07 -35.19 -29.56
N VAL A 488 -10.15 -36.05 -30.03
CA VAL A 488 -9.75 -36.14 -31.46
C VAL A 488 -10.80 -36.86 -32.33
N ALA A 489 -11.81 -37.51 -31.73
CA ALA A 489 -12.82 -38.29 -32.45
C ALA A 489 -14.04 -37.48 -32.97
N TYR A 490 -14.16 -36.19 -32.63
CA TYR A 490 -15.26 -35.33 -33.09
C TYR A 490 -14.73 -34.01 -33.67
N ARG A 491 -15.36 -33.53 -34.76
CA ARG A 491 -15.02 -32.24 -35.39
C ARG A 491 -15.08 -31.11 -34.37
N SER A 492 -14.00 -30.35 -34.26
CA SER A 492 -14.01 -29.05 -33.60
C SER A 492 -14.92 -28.06 -34.36
N PRO A 493 -15.62 -27.16 -33.65
CA PRO A 493 -16.24 -25.99 -34.28
C PRO A 493 -15.14 -25.07 -34.84
N GLN A 494 -15.37 -24.45 -36.00
CA GLN A 494 -14.43 -23.49 -36.57
C GLN A 494 -14.37 -22.23 -35.68
N VAL A 495 -13.22 -22.00 -35.05
CA VAL A 495 -12.93 -20.74 -34.35
C VAL A 495 -12.32 -19.77 -35.36
N LEU A 496 -13.07 -18.71 -35.67
CA LEU A 496 -12.64 -17.59 -36.50
C LEU A 496 -12.08 -16.49 -35.60
N ASP A 497 -10.97 -15.88 -36.02
CA ASP A 497 -10.45 -14.64 -35.42
C ASP A 497 -11.44 -13.47 -35.61
N ILE A 498 -11.23 -12.36 -34.89
CA ILE A 498 -12.07 -11.15 -34.89
C ILE A 498 -12.22 -10.48 -36.27
N PHE A 499 -11.37 -10.87 -37.24
CA PHE A 499 -11.42 -10.45 -38.65
C PHE A 499 -11.94 -11.53 -39.62
N GLY A 500 -12.43 -12.68 -39.12
CA GLY A 500 -13.05 -13.72 -39.95
C GLY A 500 -12.07 -14.67 -40.66
N HIS A 501 -10.89 -14.92 -40.09
CA HIS A 501 -9.90 -15.87 -40.62
C HIS A 501 -9.64 -17.05 -39.66
N GLU A 502 -9.37 -18.24 -40.21
CA GLU A 502 -9.04 -19.46 -39.44
C GLU A 502 -7.59 -19.38 -38.91
N ALA A 503 -7.41 -19.08 -37.62
CA ALA A 503 -6.08 -18.81 -37.07
C ALA A 503 -5.23 -20.07 -36.76
N GLU A 504 -5.83 -21.24 -36.51
CA GLU A 504 -5.09 -22.42 -36.03
C GLU A 504 -4.57 -23.37 -37.15
N SER A 505 -5.12 -23.31 -38.37
CA SER A 505 -4.85 -24.33 -39.39
C SER A 505 -3.49 -24.16 -40.12
N GLU A 506 -2.98 -22.92 -40.23
CA GLU A 506 -1.71 -22.65 -40.93
C GLU A 506 -0.46 -22.95 -40.09
N TYR A 507 -0.48 -22.67 -38.78
CA TYR A 507 0.69 -22.81 -37.91
C TYR A 507 1.19 -24.27 -37.83
N TYR A 508 0.27 -25.23 -37.79
CA TYR A 508 0.61 -26.65 -37.79
C TYR A 508 1.02 -27.16 -39.18
N ARG A 509 0.40 -26.67 -40.27
CA ARG A 509 0.79 -27.00 -41.66
C ARG A 509 2.24 -26.61 -41.95
N TYR A 510 2.65 -25.41 -41.54
CA TYR A 510 4.02 -24.93 -41.78
C TYR A 510 5.08 -25.76 -41.05
N LYS A 511 4.75 -26.26 -39.85
CA LYS A 511 5.68 -27.08 -39.06
C LYS A 511 5.81 -28.49 -39.64
N GLN A 512 4.70 -29.11 -40.04
CA GLN A 512 4.68 -30.48 -40.56
C GLN A 512 5.35 -30.62 -41.94
N SER A 513 5.41 -29.56 -42.74
CA SER A 513 6.08 -29.58 -44.06
C SER A 513 7.62 -29.60 -43.99
N LYS A 514 8.22 -29.42 -42.80
CA LYS A 514 9.68 -29.32 -42.64
C LYS A 514 10.37 -30.62 -42.20
N ASP A 515 9.61 -31.58 -41.67
CA ASP A 515 10.15 -32.77 -41.01
C ASP A 515 10.15 -34.04 -41.91
N VAL A 516 9.81 -33.92 -43.20
CA VAL A 516 9.65 -35.08 -44.12
C VAL A 516 10.29 -34.85 -45.51
N VAL A 517 11.62 -34.65 -45.58
CA VAL A 517 12.46 -35.02 -46.75
C VAL A 517 13.87 -35.46 -46.29
N ASP A 518 14.13 -36.76 -46.41
CA ASP A 518 15.40 -37.49 -46.63
C ASP A 518 16.76 -37.06 -46.01
N GLY A 519 17.41 -38.02 -45.33
CA GLY A 519 18.88 -38.13 -45.20
C GLY A 519 19.44 -39.20 -46.17
N PRO A 520 20.56 -39.90 -45.88
CA PRO A 520 21.64 -39.61 -44.94
C PRO A 520 23.06 -39.75 -45.57
N ARG A 521 24.09 -39.12 -44.99
CA ARG A 521 25.51 -39.56 -44.98
C ARG A 521 26.36 -38.61 -44.14
N GLY A 522 27.23 -39.14 -43.28
CA GLY A 522 28.05 -38.32 -42.38
C GLY A 522 29.51 -38.21 -42.81
N ARG A 523 30.20 -37.19 -42.30
CA ARG A 523 31.55 -37.32 -41.73
C ARG A 523 31.92 -36.09 -40.87
N MET A 524 32.98 -36.29 -40.10
CA MET A 524 33.49 -35.49 -38.99
C MET A 524 34.55 -34.49 -39.48
N TYR A 525 34.51 -33.23 -39.00
CA TYR A 525 35.64 -32.40 -38.48
C TYR A 525 35.47 -30.88 -38.65
N ASP A 526 35.94 -30.18 -37.61
CA ASP A 526 36.47 -28.80 -37.49
C ASP A 526 35.72 -27.53 -37.95
N SER A 527 35.73 -26.57 -37.01
CA SER A 527 35.68 -25.12 -37.23
C SER A 527 37.10 -24.64 -37.63
N PRO A 528 37.30 -23.53 -38.39
CA PRO A 528 36.98 -22.19 -37.87
C PRO A 528 36.75 -21.03 -38.87
N SER A 529 36.41 -19.87 -38.27
CA SER A 529 36.85 -18.51 -38.64
C SER A 529 35.97 -17.61 -39.53
N ARG A 530 36.06 -16.32 -39.16
CA ARG A 530 35.25 -15.15 -39.53
C ARG A 530 35.41 -14.66 -40.99
N SER A 531 34.32 -14.04 -41.48
CA SER A 531 34.25 -12.66 -42.01
C SER A 531 33.75 -12.47 -43.46
N ARG A 532 33.20 -11.27 -43.72
CA ARG A 532 32.75 -10.69 -45.02
C ARG A 532 31.48 -11.34 -45.63
N TYR A 533 30.55 -10.63 -46.28
CA TYR A 533 30.51 -9.25 -46.82
C TYR A 533 29.11 -8.58 -46.68
N GLU A 534 29.07 -7.24 -46.84
CA GLU A 534 28.02 -6.33 -47.39
C GLU A 534 26.54 -6.81 -47.52
N ALA A 535 25.50 -6.14 -46.97
CA ALA A 535 24.99 -4.76 -47.11
C ALA A 535 23.91 -4.56 -48.21
N ALA A 536 22.65 -4.26 -47.83
CA ALA A 536 21.66 -3.45 -48.59
C ALA A 536 20.30 -3.29 -47.85
N HIS A 537 19.47 -2.34 -48.33
CA HIS A 537 18.06 -2.03 -47.98
C HIS A 537 17.82 -1.33 -46.61
N ARG A 538 17.83 0.00 -46.54
CA ARG A 538 16.83 1.02 -47.01
C ARG A 538 15.53 1.07 -46.19
N ARG A 539 15.34 2.20 -45.51
CA ARG A 539 14.09 2.66 -44.89
C ARG A 539 13.06 2.99 -45.97
N TYR A 540 11.77 2.88 -45.63
CA TYR A 540 10.66 3.43 -46.43
C TYR A 540 9.85 4.41 -45.57
N SER A 541 9.33 5.46 -46.19
CA SER A 541 8.52 6.52 -45.55
C SER A 541 7.19 6.66 -46.30
N PRO A 542 6.10 7.12 -45.64
CA PRO A 542 4.78 7.20 -46.26
C PRO A 542 4.64 8.41 -47.21
N PRO A 543 3.69 8.39 -48.17
CA PRO A 543 3.54 9.43 -49.18
C PRO A 543 2.63 10.60 -48.76
N GLU A 544 3.00 11.80 -49.21
CA GLU A 544 2.18 13.03 -49.10
C GLU A 544 1.13 13.12 -50.21
N ALA A 545 -0.03 13.70 -49.92
CA ALA A 545 -1.08 14.00 -50.91
C ALA A 545 -0.94 15.44 -51.46
N ARG A 546 -0.93 15.60 -52.79
CA ARG A 546 -0.89 16.91 -53.45
C ARG A 546 -2.27 17.48 -53.74
N TYR A 547 -2.42 18.78 -53.50
CA TYR A 547 -3.48 19.61 -54.06
C TYR A 547 -3.28 19.84 -55.57
N THR A 548 -4.37 19.90 -56.32
CA THR A 548 -4.49 20.59 -57.63
C THR A 548 -5.81 21.34 -57.70
N SER A 549 -5.89 22.38 -58.53
CA SER A 549 -6.86 23.47 -58.37
C SER A 549 -7.56 23.90 -59.68
N THR A 550 -8.68 24.65 -59.51
CA THR A 550 -9.38 25.52 -60.50
C THR A 550 -10.40 24.84 -61.46
N PRO A 551 -11.33 25.60 -62.11
CA PRO A 551 -12.42 26.33 -61.44
C PRO A 551 -13.79 26.36 -62.20
N ASN A 552 -14.79 27.03 -61.58
CA ASN A 552 -16.01 27.64 -62.16
C ASN A 552 -17.19 26.75 -62.64
N GLY A 553 -18.41 27.18 -62.27
CA GLY A 553 -19.68 26.71 -62.85
C GLY A 553 -20.88 26.81 -61.89
N ALA A 554 -21.64 27.90 -61.95
CA ALA A 554 -22.96 27.98 -61.29
C ALA A 554 -24.05 27.37 -62.18
N TYR A 555 -25.15 26.86 -61.61
CA TYR A 555 -26.55 27.11 -62.03
C TYR A 555 -27.56 26.21 -61.25
N THR A 556 -28.53 26.86 -60.60
CA THR A 556 -29.96 26.50 -60.41
C THR A 556 -30.48 25.06 -60.55
N GLY A 557 -31.44 24.68 -59.69
CA GLY A 557 -32.71 24.14 -60.20
C GLY A 557 -33.35 22.90 -59.54
N ASN A 558 -34.02 23.10 -58.40
CA ASN A 558 -35.41 22.72 -58.09
C ASN A 558 -36.01 21.30 -58.38
N ASN A 559 -36.98 20.91 -57.53
CA ASN A 559 -37.88 19.74 -57.57
C ASN A 559 -37.23 18.34 -57.35
N GLY A 560 -37.84 17.41 -56.63
CA GLY A 560 -39.08 17.44 -55.83
C GLY A 560 -39.70 16.03 -55.64
N HIS A 561 -40.51 15.83 -54.58
CA HIS A 561 -41.33 14.63 -54.28
C HIS A 561 -40.56 13.32 -53.90
N LEU A 562 -41.04 12.40 -53.04
CA LEU A 562 -42.21 12.32 -52.11
C LEU A 562 -41.69 11.81 -50.73
N PHE A 563 -42.10 12.34 -49.56
CA PHE A 563 -43.39 12.18 -48.85
C PHE A 563 -43.67 10.80 -48.19
N ARG A 564 -43.34 10.69 -46.89
CA ARG A 564 -44.20 10.29 -45.74
C ARG A 564 -43.30 10.20 -44.48
N SER A 565 -43.36 11.06 -43.45
CA SER A 565 -44.44 11.34 -42.46
C SER A 565 -44.90 10.07 -41.71
N ASN A 566 -45.07 9.98 -40.38
CA ASN A 566 -44.98 10.91 -39.23
C ASN A 566 -45.14 10.05 -37.92
N SER A 567 -44.86 10.43 -36.67
CA SER A 567 -44.08 11.52 -36.02
C SER A 567 -44.21 11.44 -34.47
N TYR A 568 -43.26 12.00 -33.69
CA TYR A 568 -43.29 12.24 -32.22
C TYR A 568 -43.03 11.03 -31.28
N HIS A 569 -42.35 11.14 -30.13
CA HIS A 569 -41.80 12.29 -29.35
C HIS A 569 -40.32 12.04 -28.93
N ASN A 570 -39.39 13.00 -29.12
CA ASN A 570 -38.94 14.02 -28.14
C ASN A 570 -38.34 13.53 -26.80
N VAL A 571 -37.00 13.41 -26.73
CA VAL A 571 -36.18 13.83 -25.58
C VAL A 571 -34.88 14.49 -26.11
N HIS A 572 -34.45 15.59 -25.50
CA HIS A 572 -33.23 16.33 -25.86
C HIS A 572 -31.95 15.67 -25.32
N PRO A 573 -30.85 15.65 -26.08
CA PRO A 573 -29.50 15.76 -25.55
C PRO A 573 -28.96 17.19 -25.75
N ARG A 574 -28.32 17.76 -24.71
CA ARG A 574 -27.57 19.02 -24.79
C ARG A 574 -26.10 18.76 -24.45
N PHE A 575 -25.20 19.44 -25.16
CA PHE A 575 -23.74 19.49 -24.98
C PHE A 575 -22.93 18.23 -25.34
N TYR A 576 -22.74 18.02 -26.65
CA TYR A 576 -21.43 17.59 -27.14
C TYR A 576 -20.47 18.79 -27.10
N ARG A 577 -19.24 18.58 -26.61
CA ARG A 577 -18.15 19.56 -26.69
C ARG A 577 -17.08 19.01 -27.64
N GLU A 578 -17.01 19.58 -28.84
CA GLU A 578 -16.02 19.17 -29.85
C GLU A 578 -14.58 19.36 -29.34
N SER A 579 -13.79 18.29 -29.37
CA SER A 579 -12.33 18.35 -29.28
C SER A 579 -11.74 18.52 -30.67
N LYS A 580 -11.27 19.73 -30.98
CA LYS A 580 -10.41 19.98 -32.16
C LYS A 580 -8.96 20.00 -31.72
N PHE A 581 -8.22 18.96 -32.13
CA PHE A 581 -6.76 18.97 -32.18
C PHE A 581 -6.27 20.04 -33.18
N PRO A 582 -5.09 20.61 -32.93
CA PRO A 582 -3.91 20.19 -33.68
C PRO A 582 -2.95 19.28 -32.88
#